data_AF-A0A2N5NWY0-F1
#
_entry.id   AF-A0A2N5NWY0-F1
#
_cell.length_a   1.000
_cell.length_b   1.000
_cell.length_c   1.000
_cell.angle_alpha   90.00
_cell.angle_beta   90.00
_cell.angle_gamma   90.00
#
_symmetry.space_group_name_H-M   'P 1'
#
loop_
_entity.id
_entity.type
_entity.pdbx_description
1 polymer ?
#
loop_
_entity_poly.entity_id
_entity_poly.type
_entity_poly.pdbx_seq_one_letter_code
_entity_poly.pdbx_strand_id
1 'polypeptide(L)'
;LEAFLFGISIAVGLTPEMLPMIVTTCLAKGAVSMSKKQTIVKNLNSIQNFGAMDILCTDKTGTLTQDKVVLEYHLNVNGEDDTRVLRHAYLNSYFQTGYKNLMDLAIIHKTEEMEAADKRLIDLSETYVKVDEIPFDFKRR
;
A
#
# COMPACT_ATOMS: atom_id res chain seq x y z
N LEU A 1 -40.62 53.80 -15.36
CA LEU A 1 -41.01 52.38 -15.13
C LEU A 1 -40.41 51.46 -16.21
N GLU A 2 -40.54 51.81 -17.49
CA GLU A 2 -39.98 51.01 -18.60
C GLU A 2 -38.46 50.82 -18.53
N ALA A 3 -37.69 51.90 -18.33
CA ALA A 3 -36.23 51.80 -18.18
C ALA A 3 -35.80 50.93 -16.98
N PHE A 4 -36.63 50.89 -15.92
CA PHE A 4 -36.40 50.05 -14.75
C PHE A 4 -36.67 48.57 -15.04
N LEU A 5 -37.80 48.25 -15.68
CA LEU A 5 -38.10 46.89 -16.13
C LEU A 5 -37.07 46.38 -17.14
N PHE A 6 -36.63 47.23 -18.07
CA PHE A 6 -35.58 46.92 -19.03
C PHE A 6 -34.24 46.61 -18.35
N GLY A 7 -33.86 47.41 -17.34
CA GLY A 7 -32.67 47.15 -16.53
C GLY A 7 -32.70 45.79 -15.82
N ILE A 8 -33.86 45.41 -15.26
CA ILE A 8 -34.04 44.08 -14.64
C ILE A 8 -33.92 42.97 -15.68
N SER A 9 -34.53 43.12 -16.85
CA SER A 9 -34.46 42.11 -17.92
C SER A 9 -33.01 41.85 -18.38
N ILE A 10 -32.19 42.89 -18.50
CA ILE A 10 -30.76 42.72 -18.82
C ILE A 10 -30.02 42.06 -17.66
N ALA A 11 -30.26 42.47 -16.41
CA ALA A 11 -29.59 41.88 -15.25
C ALA A 11 -29.85 40.36 -15.14
N VAL A 12 -31.09 39.93 -15.35
CA VAL A 12 -31.46 38.50 -15.37
C VAL A 12 -30.84 37.80 -16.57
N GLY A 13 -30.95 38.38 -17.78
CA GLY A 13 -30.44 37.77 -19.01
C GLY A 13 -28.92 37.59 -19.06
N LEU A 14 -28.16 38.43 -18.34
CA LEU A 14 -26.70 38.34 -18.25
C LEU A 14 -26.20 37.45 -17.10
N THR A 15 -27.06 37.11 -16.13
CA THR A 15 -26.65 36.29 -14.98
C THR A 15 -26.53 34.83 -15.42
N PRO A 16 -25.34 34.20 -15.33
CA PRO A 16 -25.16 32.83 -15.80
C PRO A 16 -25.65 31.82 -14.75
N GLU A 17 -26.97 31.75 -14.54
CA GLU A 17 -27.60 30.89 -13.52
C GLU A 17 -27.32 29.40 -13.71
N MET A 18 -27.05 28.96 -14.94
CA MET A 18 -26.79 27.55 -15.25
C MET A 18 -25.35 27.11 -14.97
N LEU A 19 -24.39 28.03 -14.89
CA LEU A 19 -22.97 27.69 -14.74
C LEU A 19 -22.69 26.89 -13.44
N PRO A 20 -23.21 27.27 -12.26
CA PRO A 20 -23.04 26.49 -11.03
C PRO A 20 -23.62 25.07 -11.15
N MET A 21 -24.75 24.93 -11.85
CA MET A 21 -25.39 23.64 -12.08
C MET A 21 -24.53 22.75 -12.98
N ILE A 22 -24.05 23.27 -14.11
CA ILE A 22 -23.18 22.55 -15.05
C ILE A 22 -21.92 22.05 -14.34
N VAL A 23 -21.25 22.93 -13.59
CA VAL A 23 -20.04 22.56 -12.84
C VAL A 23 -20.34 21.44 -11.84
N THR A 24 -21.42 21.55 -11.07
CA THR A 24 -21.80 20.54 -10.08
C THR A 24 -22.11 19.19 -10.73
N THR A 25 -22.86 19.18 -11.85
CA THR A 25 -23.18 17.95 -12.59
C THR A 25 -21.94 17.30 -13.18
N CYS A 26 -21.02 18.10 -13.74
CA CYS A 26 -19.75 17.62 -14.25
C CYS A 26 -18.90 16.98 -13.13
N LEU A 27 -18.77 17.64 -11.99
CA LEU A 27 -18.04 17.12 -10.83
C LEU A 27 -18.68 15.84 -10.28
N ALA A 28 -20.02 15.79 -10.17
CA ALA A 28 -20.75 14.61 -9.72
C ALA A 28 -20.52 13.42 -10.66
N LYS A 29 -20.60 13.63 -11.99
CA LYS A 29 -20.29 12.59 -12.97
C LYS A 29 -18.82 12.15 -12.89
N GLY A 30 -17.90 13.08 -12.65
CA GLY A 30 -16.50 12.82 -12.37
C GLY A 30 -16.30 11.92 -11.15
N ALA A 31 -16.94 12.23 -10.03
CA ALA A 31 -16.91 11.43 -8.80
C ALA A 31 -17.38 9.99 -9.05
N VAL A 32 -18.48 9.81 -9.79
CA VAL A 32 -18.97 8.46 -10.17
C VAL A 32 -17.96 7.72 -11.03
N SER A 33 -17.31 8.40 -11.97
CA SER A 33 -16.25 7.79 -12.79
C SER A 33 -15.01 7.40 -11.98
N MET A 34 -14.62 8.20 -10.98
CA MET A 34 -13.50 7.92 -10.09
C MET A 34 -13.80 6.74 -9.16
N SER A 35 -15.04 6.62 -8.67
CA SER A 35 -15.47 5.49 -7.84
C SER A 35 -15.34 4.14 -8.56
N LYS A 36 -15.64 4.09 -9.85
CA LYS A 36 -15.41 2.89 -10.69
C LYS A 36 -13.93 2.48 -10.76
N LYS A 37 -13.02 3.42 -10.50
CA LYS A 37 -11.56 3.20 -10.40
C LYS A 37 -11.08 3.14 -8.95
N GLN A 38 -11.93 2.69 -8.03
CA GLN A 38 -11.60 2.54 -6.60
C GLN A 38 -11.21 3.84 -5.89
N THR A 39 -11.61 5.01 -6.41
CA THR A 39 -11.36 6.31 -5.77
C THR A 39 -12.66 6.95 -5.33
N ILE A 40 -12.91 7.03 -4.03
CA ILE A 40 -14.14 7.58 -3.46
C ILE A 40 -13.96 9.07 -3.16
N VAL A 41 -14.73 9.93 -3.83
CA VAL A 41 -14.73 11.37 -3.60
C VAL A 41 -15.82 11.73 -2.58
N LYS A 42 -15.41 12.24 -1.41
CA LYS A 42 -16.36 12.70 -0.36
C LYS A 42 -16.77 14.17 -0.52
N ASN A 43 -15.97 14.97 -1.22
CA ASN A 43 -16.23 16.39 -1.48
C ASN A 43 -15.99 16.69 -2.97
N LEU A 44 -17.02 17.09 -3.71
CA LEU A 44 -16.92 17.33 -5.16
C LEU A 44 -15.87 18.38 -5.53
N ASN A 45 -15.67 19.40 -4.69
CA ASN A 45 -14.69 20.46 -4.94
C ASN A 45 -13.25 19.93 -4.87
N SER A 46 -13.00 18.80 -4.18
CA SER A 46 -11.66 18.22 -4.13
C SER A 46 -11.18 17.66 -5.47
N ILE A 47 -12.09 17.40 -6.42
CA ILE A 47 -11.74 16.93 -7.77
C ILE A 47 -10.93 18.00 -8.52
N GLN A 48 -11.29 19.28 -8.37
CA GLN A 48 -10.54 20.38 -9.00
C GLN A 48 -9.14 20.48 -8.41
N ASN A 49 -9.02 20.45 -7.09
CA ASN A 49 -7.73 20.45 -6.41
C ASN A 49 -6.87 19.25 -6.84
N PHE A 50 -7.48 18.07 -6.97
CA PHE A 50 -6.79 16.86 -7.43
C PHE A 50 -6.29 16.97 -8.87
N GLY A 51 -7.05 17.62 -9.76
CA GLY A 51 -6.64 17.88 -11.14
C GLY A 51 -5.59 18.98 -11.29
N ALA A 52 -5.47 19.88 -10.32
CA ALA A 52 -4.53 20.99 -10.31
C ALA A 52 -3.32 20.75 -9.40
N MET A 53 -3.12 19.52 -8.91
CA MET A 53 -2.01 19.18 -8.02
C MET A 53 -0.68 19.11 -8.77
N ASP A 54 0.31 19.88 -8.29
CA ASP A 54 1.70 19.79 -8.76
C ASP A 54 2.56 18.83 -7.92
N ILE A 55 2.23 18.68 -6.64
CA ILE A 55 2.98 17.86 -5.68
C ILE A 55 2.03 16.87 -4.99
N LEU A 56 2.34 15.58 -5.12
CA LEU A 56 1.64 14.50 -4.42
C LEU A 56 2.53 13.95 -3.30
N CYS A 57 2.22 14.33 -2.06
CA CYS A 57 2.79 13.70 -0.88
C CYS A 57 1.99 12.44 -0.55
N THR A 58 2.66 11.29 -0.53
CA THR A 58 2.05 10.00 -0.19
C THR A 58 2.77 9.40 1.00
N ASP A 59 2.00 8.76 1.90
CA ASP A 59 2.60 8.01 2.99
C ASP A 59 3.23 6.72 2.47
N LYS A 60 4.36 6.31 3.03
CA LYS A 60 5.05 5.10 2.57
C LYS A 60 4.23 3.86 2.97
N THR A 61 3.94 3.74 4.26
CA THR A 61 3.33 2.52 4.82
C THR A 61 1.84 2.48 4.47
N GLY A 62 1.40 1.41 3.81
CA GLY A 62 0.00 1.23 3.44
C GLY A 62 -0.46 2.03 2.21
N THR A 63 0.41 2.83 1.57
CA THR A 63 0.14 3.40 0.24
C THR A 63 1.16 2.94 -0.79
N LEU A 64 2.46 3.19 -0.56
CA LEU A 64 3.51 2.72 -1.47
C LEU A 64 3.87 1.25 -1.21
N THR A 65 3.83 0.82 0.05
CA THR A 65 4.16 -0.54 0.44
C THR A 65 2.89 -1.39 0.62
N GLN A 66 2.99 -2.66 0.24
CA GLN A 66 1.87 -3.62 0.31
C GLN A 66 1.68 -4.23 1.71
N ASP A 67 2.23 -3.60 2.76
CA ASP A 67 2.33 -4.16 4.11
C ASP A 67 2.90 -5.60 4.15
N LYS A 68 3.67 -5.95 3.10
CA LYS A 68 4.32 -7.23 2.91
C LYS A 68 5.83 -7.02 2.99
N VAL A 69 6.46 -7.68 3.96
CA VAL A 69 7.91 -7.74 4.05
C VAL A 69 8.39 -8.86 3.13
N VAL A 70 9.45 -8.59 2.37
CA VAL A 70 10.08 -9.54 1.45
C VAL A 70 11.57 -9.59 1.79
N LEU A 71 12.13 -10.79 1.88
CA LEU A 71 13.56 -11.00 2.06
C LEU A 71 14.23 -11.01 0.67
N GLU A 72 15.03 -9.97 0.40
CA GLU A 72 15.72 -9.84 -0.88
C GLU A 72 17.10 -10.51 -0.88
N TYR A 73 17.87 -10.32 0.20
CA TYR A 73 19.26 -10.79 0.32
C TYR A 73 19.49 -11.52 1.65
N HIS A 74 20.35 -12.54 1.62
CA HIS A 74 20.74 -13.33 2.81
C HIS A 74 22.26 -13.42 2.90
N LEU A 75 22.87 -12.33 3.33
CA LEU A 75 24.31 -12.12 3.22
C LEU A 75 25.08 -12.72 4.39
N ASN A 76 26.27 -13.25 4.10
CA ASN A 76 27.26 -13.60 5.11
C ASN A 76 27.99 -12.35 5.65
N VAL A 77 28.94 -12.56 6.57
CA VAL A 77 29.73 -11.47 7.19
C VAL A 77 30.61 -10.68 6.21
N ASN A 78 30.84 -11.20 4.99
CA ASN A 78 31.58 -10.53 3.93
C ASN A 78 30.65 -9.78 2.96
N GLY A 79 29.32 -9.85 3.14
CA GLY A 79 28.35 -9.22 2.25
C GLY A 79 28.00 -10.05 1.00
N GLU A 80 28.31 -11.34 0.99
CA GLU A 80 28.01 -12.25 -0.14
C GLU A 80 26.77 -13.09 0.18
N ASP A 81 25.93 -13.38 -0.82
CA ASP A 81 24.77 -14.26 -0.63
C ASP A 81 25.20 -15.65 -0.13
N ASP A 82 24.64 -16.07 1.00
CA ASP A 82 24.95 -17.36 1.63
C ASP A 82 23.66 -18.10 2.02
N THR A 83 23.36 -19.17 1.31
CA THR A 83 22.21 -20.06 1.57
C THR A 83 22.21 -20.58 3.02
N ARG A 84 23.38 -20.74 3.65
CA ARG A 84 23.46 -21.19 5.04
C ARG A 84 22.80 -20.16 5.98
N VAL A 85 22.95 -18.87 5.71
CA VAL A 85 22.31 -17.79 6.48
C VAL A 85 20.79 -17.90 6.35
N LEU A 86 20.29 -18.05 5.12
CA LEU A 86 18.87 -18.25 4.87
C LEU A 86 18.34 -19.48 5.60
N ARG A 87 19.04 -20.61 5.52
CA ARG A 87 18.68 -21.86 6.20
C ARG A 87 18.58 -21.67 7.72
N HIS A 88 19.54 -21.00 8.34
CA HIS A 88 19.50 -20.76 9.78
C HIS A 88 18.38 -19.80 10.19
N ALA A 89 18.14 -18.76 9.38
CA ALA A 89 17.01 -17.86 9.57
C ALA A 89 15.68 -18.62 9.47
N TYR A 90 15.52 -19.49 8.47
CA TYR A 90 14.35 -20.35 8.31
C TYR A 90 14.11 -21.22 9.54
N LEU A 91 15.12 -21.94 10.02
CA LEU A 91 14.96 -22.81 11.19
C LEU A 91 14.51 -22.01 12.43
N ASN A 92 15.03 -20.79 12.60
CA ASN A 92 14.59 -19.92 13.68
C ASN A 92 13.13 -19.46 13.49
N SER A 93 12.80 -18.86 12.36
CA SER A 93 11.47 -18.32 12.08
C SER A 93 10.37 -19.38 11.95
N TYR A 94 10.70 -20.57 11.44
CA TYR A 94 9.75 -21.67 11.27
C TYR A 94 9.39 -22.33 12.60
N PHE A 95 10.41 -22.65 13.41
CA PHE A 95 10.25 -23.42 14.64
C PHE A 95 10.02 -22.57 15.89
N GLN A 96 10.23 -21.25 15.86
CA GLN A 96 9.96 -20.35 17.00
C GLN A 96 8.55 -20.54 17.58
N THR A 97 8.45 -20.60 18.91
CA THR A 97 7.16 -20.55 19.61
C THR A 97 6.68 -19.11 19.76
N GLY A 98 5.39 -18.90 19.56
CA GLY A 98 4.75 -17.59 19.67
C GLY A 98 4.16 -17.13 18.34
N TYR A 99 4.02 -15.81 18.17
CA TYR A 99 3.44 -15.22 16.97
C TYR A 99 4.54 -14.97 15.93
N LYS A 100 4.36 -15.52 14.72
CA LYS A 100 5.24 -15.24 13.57
C LYS A 100 5.00 -13.81 13.09
N ASN A 101 6.04 -12.99 13.12
CA ASN A 101 5.93 -11.61 12.62
C ASN A 101 6.11 -11.57 11.09
N LEU A 102 5.95 -10.39 10.48
CA LEU A 102 6.06 -10.24 9.02
C LEU A 102 7.46 -10.60 8.48
N MET A 103 8.52 -10.47 9.27
CA MET A 103 9.88 -10.87 8.88
C MET A 103 10.02 -12.39 8.88
N ASP A 104 9.47 -13.08 9.89
CA ASP A 104 9.47 -14.54 9.96
C ASP A 104 8.78 -15.15 8.75
N LEU A 105 7.62 -14.60 8.39
CA LEU A 105 6.88 -15.02 7.19
C LEU A 105 7.66 -14.74 5.91
N ALA A 106 8.36 -13.60 5.82
CA ALA A 106 9.19 -13.28 4.66
C ALA A 106 10.34 -14.27 4.48
N ILE A 107 11.00 -14.67 5.58
CA ILE A 107 12.09 -15.65 5.57
C ILE A 107 11.57 -17.03 5.17
N ILE A 108 10.45 -17.47 5.74
CA ILE A 108 9.83 -18.77 5.43
C ILE A 108 9.47 -18.84 3.95
N HIS A 109 8.70 -17.86 3.44
CA HIS A 109 8.28 -17.85 2.04
C HIS A 109 9.47 -17.80 1.06
N LYS A 110 10.51 -17.00 1.38
CA LYS A 110 11.70 -16.93 0.53
C LYS A 110 12.45 -18.25 0.48
N THR A 111 12.50 -18.96 1.60
CA THR A 111 13.15 -20.28 1.68
C THR A 111 12.38 -21.32 0.87
N GLU A 112 11.06 -21.37 1.02
CA GLU A 112 10.17 -22.26 0.25
C GLU A 112 10.23 -21.98 -1.26
N GLU A 113 10.34 -20.70 -1.67
CA GLU A 113 10.53 -20.34 -3.08
C GLU A 113 11.87 -20.87 -3.64
N MET A 114 12.93 -20.80 -2.83
CA MET A 114 14.28 -21.21 -3.23
C MET A 114 14.52 -22.71 -3.10
N GLU A 115 13.63 -23.45 -2.45
CA GLU A 115 13.71 -24.89 -2.23
C GLU A 115 13.80 -25.68 -3.55
N ALA A 116 13.07 -25.23 -4.58
CA ALA A 116 13.11 -25.85 -5.90
C ALA A 116 14.47 -25.69 -6.62
N ALA A 117 15.24 -24.65 -6.26
CA ALA A 117 16.51 -24.32 -6.91
C ALA A 117 17.72 -24.83 -6.11
N ASP A 118 17.64 -24.91 -4.78
CA ASP A 118 18.75 -25.31 -3.92
C ASP A 118 18.39 -26.50 -3.03
N LYS A 119 19.01 -27.64 -3.34
CA LYS A 119 18.82 -28.90 -2.59
C LYS A 119 19.13 -28.79 -1.10
N ARG A 120 19.90 -27.79 -0.66
CA ARG A 120 20.24 -27.56 0.75
C ARG A 120 19.07 -27.03 1.58
N LEU A 121 18.00 -26.60 0.91
CA LEU A 121 16.79 -26.03 1.52
C LEU A 121 15.60 -26.99 1.50
N ILE A 122 15.76 -28.18 0.90
CA ILE A 122 14.69 -29.18 0.77
C ILE A 122 14.33 -29.77 2.14
N ASP A 123 13.02 -29.83 2.41
CA ASP A 123 12.41 -30.52 3.54
C ASP A 123 13.03 -30.17 4.89
N LEU A 124 13.45 -28.92 5.09
CA LEU A 124 14.08 -28.47 6.34
C LEU A 124 13.18 -28.65 7.57
N SER A 125 11.86 -28.49 7.38
CA SER A 125 10.85 -28.69 8.41
C SER A 125 10.70 -30.15 8.83
N GLU A 126 10.97 -31.10 7.93
CA GLU A 126 10.90 -32.54 8.20
C GLU A 126 12.25 -33.10 8.69
N THR A 127 13.35 -32.53 8.21
CA THR A 127 14.72 -32.96 8.53
C THR A 127 15.13 -32.59 9.96
N TYR A 128 14.59 -31.47 10.48
CA TYR A 128 14.95 -30.96 11.81
C TYR A 128 13.77 -31.08 12.78
N VAL A 129 14.09 -31.43 14.03
CA VAL A 129 13.12 -31.43 15.13
C VAL A 129 13.58 -30.42 16.17
N LYS A 130 12.66 -29.53 16.59
CA LYS A 130 12.94 -28.60 17.68
C LYS A 130 13.08 -29.36 18.99
N VAL A 131 14.25 -29.24 19.61
CA VAL A 131 14.53 -29.79 20.96
C VAL A 131 14.21 -28.76 22.03
N ASP A 132 14.65 -27.52 21.84
CA ASP A 132 14.47 -26.41 22.78
C ASP A 132 14.56 -25.08 22.03
N GLU A 133 14.17 -23.98 22.67
CA GLU A 133 14.32 -22.64 22.14
C GLU A 133 14.55 -21.58 23.22
N ILE A 134 15.14 -20.47 22.79
CA ILE A 134 15.16 -19.23 23.55
C ILE A 134 14.29 -18.23 22.78
N PRO A 135 13.04 -17.98 23.20
CA PRO A 135 12.13 -17.15 22.44
C PRO A 135 12.58 -15.68 22.43
N PHE A 136 12.12 -14.95 21.43
CA PHE A 136 12.37 -13.52 21.30
C PHE A 136 11.91 -12.75 22.55
N ASP A 137 12.76 -11.86 23.05
CA ASP A 137 12.53 -11.07 24.25
C ASP A 137 12.99 -9.63 24.01
N PHE A 138 12.07 -8.68 24.17
CA PHE A 138 12.33 -7.26 23.97
C PHE A 138 13.46 -6.70 24.84
N LYS A 139 13.76 -7.33 25.99
CA LYS A 139 14.87 -6.91 26.87
C LYS A 139 16.24 -7.38 26.40
N ARG A 140 16.29 -8.41 25.55
CA ARG A 140 17.52 -9.04 25.05
C ARG A 140 17.85 -8.65 23.60
N ARG A 141 17.20 -7.60 23.09
CA ARG A 141 17.39 -7.07 21.74
C ARG A 141 18.77 -6.46 21.53
#